data_AF-A0A9J6RJH0-F1
#
_entry.id   AF-A0A9J6RJH0-F1
#
_cell.length_a   1.000
_cell.length_b   1.000
_cell.length_c   1.000
_cell.angle_alpha   90.00
_cell.angle_beta   90.00
_cell.angle_gamma   90.00
#
_symmetry.space_group_name_H-M   'P 1'
#
loop_
_entity.id
_entity.type
_entity.pdbx_description
1 polymer ?
#
loop_
_entity_poly.entity_id
_entity_poly.type
_entity_poly.pdbx_seq_one_letter_code
_entity_poly.pdbx_strand_id
1 'polypeptide(L)'
;MRNVMPSVGNWYKELQGGGIFEVVAVDEVSQTIETQHVDGEISEFDLDNWHELQLLEVEEPEDWRNAYELSYEDSLDPDAAIHPEEWTSPVSYIETDIINGVLDDI
;
A
#
# COMPACT_ATOMS: atom_id res chain seq x y z
N MET A 1 7.93 25.22 26.59
CA MET A 1 7.91 24.24 25.49
C MET A 1 6.83 23.22 25.82
N ARG A 2 5.94 22.90 24.89
CA ARG A 2 4.93 21.85 25.08
C ARG A 2 5.62 20.54 24.69
N ASN A 3 6.15 19.81 25.66
CA ASN A 3 6.60 18.44 25.40
C ASN A 3 5.36 17.57 25.26
N VAL A 4 5.14 17.06 24.06
CA VAL A 4 4.10 16.08 23.78
C VAL A 4 4.65 14.68 24.08
N MET A 5 3.83 13.83 24.69
CA MET A 5 4.22 12.45 24.94
C MET A 5 4.01 11.64 23.67
N PRO A 6 4.98 10.81 23.26
CA PRO A 6 4.83 9.94 22.10
C PRO A 6 3.71 8.94 22.38
N SER A 7 2.72 8.87 21.48
CA SER A 7 1.59 7.97 21.60
C SER A 7 1.34 7.30 20.26
N VAL A 8 1.36 5.97 20.23
CA VAL A 8 1.13 5.19 19.01
C VAL A 8 -0.22 5.54 18.38
N GLY A 9 -0.23 5.74 17.06
CA GLY A 9 -1.39 6.15 16.26
C GLY A 9 -1.68 7.65 16.25
N ASN A 10 -0.86 8.47 16.94
CA ASN A 10 -1.02 9.93 16.92
C ASN A 10 -0.06 10.59 15.93
N TRP A 11 -0.52 11.71 15.40
CA TRP A 11 0.17 12.51 14.40
C TRP A 11 0.88 13.69 15.05
N TYR A 12 2.13 13.91 14.65
CA TYR A 12 2.98 14.97 15.18
C TYR A 12 3.59 15.77 14.04
N LYS A 13 3.65 17.08 14.23
CA LYS A 13 4.28 18.03 13.32
C LYS A 13 5.51 18.66 13.97
N GLU A 14 6.64 18.53 13.30
CA GLU A 14 7.86 19.20 13.70
C GLU A 14 7.82 20.67 13.32
N LEU A 15 8.01 21.55 14.30
CA LEU A 15 7.95 23.00 14.09
C LEU A 15 9.23 23.58 13.47
N GLN A 16 10.35 22.86 13.54
CA GLN A 16 11.65 23.33 13.04
C GLN A 16 11.89 22.95 11.57
N GLY A 17 11.71 21.68 11.21
CA GLY A 17 11.84 21.18 9.83
C GLY A 17 10.53 21.12 9.05
N GLY A 18 9.38 21.30 9.71
CA GLY A 18 8.07 21.33 9.05
C GLY A 18 7.53 19.96 8.64
N GLY A 19 8.22 18.87 8.98
CA GLY A 19 7.79 17.50 8.70
C GLY A 19 6.58 17.08 9.54
N ILE A 20 5.73 16.22 8.97
CA ILE A 20 4.60 15.60 9.66
C ILE A 20 4.80 14.08 9.61
N PHE A 21 4.60 13.41 10.74
CA PHE A 21 4.77 11.97 10.90
C PHE A 21 3.83 11.40 11.96
N GLU A 22 3.50 10.12 11.84
CA GLU A 22 2.75 9.33 12.82
C GLU A 22 3.70 8.56 13.72
N VAL A 23 3.41 8.43 15.01
CA VAL A 23 4.11 7.44 15.85
C VAL A 23 3.47 6.08 15.63
N VAL A 24 4.24 5.12 15.12
CA VAL A 24 3.76 3.74 14.84
C VAL A 24 4.16 2.75 15.92
N ALA A 25 5.25 3.02 16.63
CA ALA A 25 5.70 2.21 17.76
C ALA A 25 6.43 3.04 18.81
N VAL A 26 6.35 2.62 20.07
CA VAL A 26 7.14 3.18 21.18
C VAL A 26 7.65 2.00 22.00
N ASP A 27 8.97 1.88 22.13
CA ASP A 27 9.62 0.87 22.95
C ASP A 27 10.21 1.50 24.20
N GLU A 28 9.57 1.26 25.34
CA GLU A 28 10.00 1.82 26.63
C GLU A 28 11.29 1.17 27.16
N VAL A 29 11.60 -0.06 26.72
CA VAL A 29 12.77 -0.83 27.15
C VAL A 29 14.04 -0.28 26.49
N SER A 30 13.99 -0.09 25.18
CA SER A 30 15.07 0.45 24.35
C SER A 30 15.06 1.97 24.32
N GLN A 31 13.99 2.59 24.83
CA GLN A 31 13.79 4.03 24.85
C GLN A 31 13.77 4.65 23.44
N THR A 32 13.18 3.94 22.48
CA THR A 32 13.08 4.37 21.08
C THR A 32 11.62 4.54 20.65
N ILE A 33 11.41 5.44 19.70
CA ILE A 33 10.11 5.80 19.14
C ILE A 33 10.23 5.66 17.64
N GLU A 34 9.38 4.84 17.04
CA GLU A 34 9.34 4.61 15.60
C GLU A 34 8.20 5.44 15.01
N THR A 35 8.52 6.20 13.97
CA THR A 35 7.61 7.15 13.32
C THR A 35 7.54 6.90 11.82
N GLN A 36 6.35 7.03 11.25
CA GLN A 36 6.11 6.94 9.81
C GLN A 36 5.80 8.33 9.24
N HIS A 37 6.61 8.77 8.29
CA HIS A 37 6.37 9.99 7.53
C HIS A 37 5.28 9.77 6.47
N VAL A 38 4.67 10.86 5.99
CA VAL A 38 3.67 10.84 4.92
C VAL A 38 4.14 10.19 3.61
N ASP A 39 5.45 10.19 3.32
CA ASP A 39 6.02 9.52 2.14
C ASP A 39 6.13 7.99 2.30
N GLY A 40 5.83 7.46 3.49
CA GLY A 40 6.00 6.05 3.84
C GLY A 40 7.37 5.72 4.43
N GLU A 41 8.28 6.68 4.52
CA GLU A 41 9.56 6.55 5.22
C GLU A 41 9.35 6.28 6.72
N ILE A 42 10.11 5.33 7.26
CA ILE A 42 10.15 5.03 8.69
C ILE A 42 11.40 5.64 9.30
N SER A 43 11.23 6.44 10.34
CA SER A 43 12.30 7.06 11.12
C SER A 43 12.23 6.61 12.57
N GLU A 44 13.38 6.37 13.18
CA GLU A 44 13.51 6.05 14.60
C GLU A 44 14.10 7.26 15.34
N PHE A 45 13.53 7.57 16.50
CA PHE A 45 13.98 8.61 17.39
C PHE A 45 14.19 8.05 18.81
N ASP A 46 15.32 8.36 19.44
CA ASP A 46 15.49 8.12 20.87
C ASP A 46 14.53 9.01 21.69
N LEU A 47 14.09 8.53 22.86
CA LEU A 47 13.27 9.32 23.79
C LEU A 47 13.93 10.65 24.16
N ASP A 48 15.25 10.67 24.36
CA ASP A 48 15.99 11.89 24.67
C ASP A 48 15.88 12.91 23.52
N ASN A 49 16.11 12.46 22.29
CA ASN A 49 15.99 13.29 21.09
C ASN A 49 14.54 13.78 20.90
N TRP A 50 13.55 12.91 21.11
CA TRP A 50 12.13 13.29 21.09
C TRP A 50 11.82 14.43 22.06
N HIS A 51 12.45 14.42 23.24
CA HIS A 51 12.27 15.48 24.22
C HIS A 51 12.90 16.81 23.81
N GLU A 52 13.98 16.77 23.03
CA GLU A 52 14.63 17.97 22.46
C GLU A 52 13.88 18.53 21.24
N LEU A 53 13.13 17.69 20.51
CA LEU A 53 12.36 18.09 19.35
C LEU A 53 11.15 18.97 19.73
N GLN A 54 10.91 19.99 18.90
CA GLN A 54 9.74 20.85 19.02
C GLN A 54 8.58 20.28 18.21
N LEU A 55 7.87 19.34 18.82
CA LEU A 55 6.74 18.65 18.21
C LEU A 55 5.40 19.24 18.67
N LEU A 56 4.46 19.30 17.73
CA LEU A 56 3.08 19.66 17.97
C LEU A 56 2.21 18.45 17.62
N GLU A 57 1.44 17.95 18.58
CA GLU A 57 0.39 16.98 18.32
C GLU A 57 -0.66 17.63 17.42
N VAL A 58 -0.95 16.99 16.29
CA VAL A 58 -1.92 17.43 15.30
C VAL A 58 -2.88 16.29 15.03
N GLU A 59 -4.10 16.63 14.62
CA GLU A 59 -5.02 15.63 14.10
C GLU A 59 -4.47 15.08 12.77
N GLU A 60 -4.88 13.86 12.43
CA GLU A 60 -4.57 13.30 11.12
C GLU A 60 -5.05 14.30 10.05
N PRO A 61 -4.21 14.69 9.07
CA PRO A 61 -4.73 15.39 7.92
C PRO A 61 -5.88 14.55 7.31
N GLU A 62 -7.03 15.12 6.96
CA GLU A 62 -8.16 14.33 6.42
C GLU A 62 -7.81 13.51 5.14
N ASP A 63 -6.66 13.76 4.50
CA ASP A 63 -6.34 13.30 3.15
C ASP A 63 -4.98 12.57 2.97
N TRP A 64 -4.18 12.31 4.01
CA TRP A 64 -2.80 11.79 3.77
C TRP A 64 -2.75 10.30 3.36
N ARG A 65 -3.68 9.44 3.83
CA ARG A 65 -3.84 8.07 3.29
C ARG A 65 -4.73 8.01 2.06
N ASN A 66 -5.45 9.09 1.76
CA ASN A 66 -6.46 9.13 0.70
C ASN A 66 -5.94 9.72 -0.62
N ALA A 67 -4.72 10.25 -0.66
CA ALA A 67 -4.07 10.66 -1.92
C ALA A 67 -3.84 9.49 -2.92
N TYR A 68 -4.05 8.24 -2.48
CA TYR A 68 -4.08 7.04 -3.32
C TYR A 68 -5.45 6.34 -3.36
N GLU A 69 -6.52 6.99 -2.90
CA GLU A 69 -7.84 6.68 -3.45
C GLU A 69 -7.84 7.27 -4.87
N LEU A 70 -7.24 6.52 -5.81
CA LEU A 70 -7.66 6.59 -7.21
C LEU A 70 -9.18 6.57 -7.13
N SER A 71 -9.79 7.72 -7.40
CA SER A 71 -11.23 7.88 -7.44
C SER A 71 -11.78 6.63 -8.10
N TYR A 72 -12.69 5.93 -7.42
CA TYR A 72 -13.38 4.73 -7.90
C TYR A 72 -14.04 4.92 -9.29
N GLU A 73 -13.99 6.15 -9.83
CA GLU A 73 -14.29 6.55 -11.20
C GLU A 73 -13.27 6.10 -12.29
N ASP A 74 -12.13 5.50 -11.95
CA ASP A 74 -11.30 4.74 -12.92
C ASP A 74 -11.68 3.25 -12.98
N SER A 75 -12.87 2.89 -12.50
CA SER A 75 -13.46 1.56 -12.73
C SER A 75 -14.13 1.44 -14.12
N LEU A 76 -13.80 2.31 -15.07
CA LEU A 76 -14.15 2.11 -16.47
C LEU A 76 -12.95 1.51 -17.19
N ASP A 77 -12.82 0.19 -17.07
CA ASP A 77 -11.83 -0.62 -17.78
C ASP A 77 -11.82 -0.24 -19.27
N PRO A 78 -10.81 0.48 -19.80
CA PRO A 78 -10.73 0.77 -21.23
C PRO A 78 -10.42 -0.48 -22.04
N ASP A 79 -10.08 -1.59 -21.36
CA ASP A 79 -9.82 -2.92 -21.89
C ASP A 79 -11.02 -3.86 -21.70
N ALA A 80 -12.22 -3.32 -21.40
CA ALA A 80 -13.46 -4.09 -21.52
C ALA A 80 -13.57 -4.60 -22.97
N ALA A 81 -13.12 -5.84 -23.18
CA ALA A 81 -13.08 -6.48 -24.47
C ALA A 81 -14.49 -6.43 -25.08
N ILE A 82 -14.64 -5.65 -26.15
CA ILE A 82 -15.73 -5.86 -27.09
C ILE A 82 -15.62 -7.32 -27.50
N HIS A 83 -16.56 -8.16 -27.08
CA HIS A 83 -16.68 -9.52 -27.58
C HIS A 83 -17.43 -9.45 -28.92
N PRO A 84 -16.76 -9.45 -30.09
CA PRO A 84 -17.46 -9.80 -31.31
C PRO A 84 -17.83 -11.28 -31.24
N GLU A 85 -19.12 -11.58 -31.28
CA GLU A 85 -19.74 -12.92 -31.29
C GLU A 85 -19.39 -13.76 -32.54
N GLU A 86 -18.26 -13.48 -33.21
CA GLU A 86 -17.87 -14.01 -34.52
C GLU A 86 -16.55 -14.79 -34.51
N TRP A 87 -16.14 -15.37 -33.37
CA TRP A 87 -15.14 -16.46 -33.38
C TRP A 87 -15.84 -17.79 -33.73
N THR A 88 -16.43 -17.81 -34.92
CA THR A 88 -16.81 -19.05 -35.61
C THR A 88 -15.55 -19.91 -35.70
N SER A 89 -15.55 -21.01 -34.97
CA SER A 89 -14.38 -21.82 -34.70
C SER A 89 -13.90 -22.57 -35.96
N PRO A 90 -12.73 -22.23 -36.55
CA PRO A 90 -12.17 -22.99 -37.68
C PRO A 90 -11.56 -24.33 -37.25
N VAL A 91 -11.50 -24.61 -35.95
CA VAL A 91 -10.88 -25.80 -35.35
C VAL A 91 -11.80 -27.04 -35.40
N SER A 92 -13.09 -26.88 -35.76
CA SER A 92 -13.97 -28.04 -35.94
C SER A 92 -13.64 -28.88 -37.18
N TYR A 93 -12.79 -28.39 -38.09
CA TYR A 93 -12.40 -29.10 -39.31
C TYR A 93 -11.11 -29.91 -39.18
N ILE A 94 -10.48 -29.94 -38.00
CA ILE A 94 -9.31 -30.79 -37.77
C ILE A 94 -9.81 -32.15 -37.29
N GLU A 95 -10.47 -32.86 -38.21
CA GLU A 95 -10.77 -34.28 -38.05
C GLU A 95 -9.46 -35.02 -37.73
N THR A 96 -9.44 -35.68 -36.58
CA THR A 96 -8.28 -36.42 -36.08
C THR A 96 -8.15 -37.73 -36.88
N ASP A 97 -7.49 -37.69 -38.03
CA ASP A 97 -7.03 -38.89 -38.75
C ASP A 97 -5.60 -39.27 -38.31
N ILE A 98 -5.43 -39.45 -37.00
CA ILE A 98 -4.19 -40.04 -36.44
C ILE A 98 -4.61 -41.21 -35.56
N ILE A 99 -4.97 -42.31 -36.24
CA ILE A 99 -5.01 -43.66 -35.69
C ILE A 99 -3.63 -44.02 -35.13
N ASN A 100 -3.43 -43.71 -33.84
CA ASN A 100 -2.26 -44.08 -33.06
C ASN A 100 -2.22 -45.61 -32.92
N GLY A 101 -1.42 -46.26 -33.76
CA GLY A 101 -1.11 -47.68 -33.62
C GLY A 101 -0.47 -47.97 -32.26
N VAL A 102 -1.24 -48.60 -31.37
CA VAL A 102 -0.83 -49.80 -30.61
C VAL A 102 -2.03 -50.28 -29.78
N LEU A 103 -2.64 -51.39 -30.20
CA LEU A 103 -3.17 -52.39 -29.27
C LEU A 103 -2.62 -53.72 -29.76
N ASP A 104 -1.68 -54.22 -28.98
CA ASP A 104 -1.17 -55.58 -28.97
C ASP A 104 -2.28 -56.51 -28.43
N ASP A 105 -2.39 -57.70 -29.03
CA ASP A 105 -3.11 -58.91 -28.56
C ASP A 105 -4.65 -58.98 -28.72
N ILE A 106 -5.15 -59.53 -29.85
CA ILE A 106 -5.76 -60.90 -29.96
C ILE A 106 -6.08 -61.30 -31.41
#